data_AF-A0A518G061-F1
#
_entry.id   AF-A0A518G061-F1
#
_cell.length_a   1.000
_cell.length_b   1.000
_cell.length_c   1.000
_cell.angle_alpha   90.00
_cell.angle_beta   90.00
_cell.angle_gamma   90.00
#
_symmetry.space_group_name_H-M   'P 1'
#
loop_
_entity.id
_entity.type
_entity.pdbx_description
1 polymer ?
#
loop_
_entity_poly.entity_id
_entity_poly.type
_entity_poly.pdbx_seq_one_letter_code
_entity_poly.pdbx_strand_id
1 'polypeptide(L)'
;MLLRLRIPVLPCLGLSTVCAWLLVVIAVGMVSLPGTATSQEAGSATKWTSVAGKEIEAEFVRRTDKGVVLRLKANGQEAEVPYAQLSLESHLQAIKLDKPEAFSKPLLKAEVKSEVVAAEPTLILDAAEILRSPFTKDMSLERYLEVMQREVQAGNMMVGWHGLPPKMQGDIEALASQGAELLGSGTIAQWRTLLGNVNTIIQEKRDFLLKNPALASQPQVTSIAKQIWPQLAGFSGSFTKESLWQAANFQKGNFPTWLADFIAATVPHGMALYETIQPMLPPQAPAPQTLLAAEFKILSQSADSAEIEVTVPGVPPQKKRMQKVGNLWIYPKEMNEARQQLDAAQEWLANADASQLAPFKIGLTGAIAVTGALAHAETQAEFDAAVEQLTAMAQAFAPAGPPGRNGPPGSSSGGSGSYNGSGSGGSGSGSSSGNSSPPVQSR
;
A
#
# COMPACT_ATOMS: atom_id res chain seq x y z
N MET A 1 -8.30 -1.73 -23.97
CA MET A 1 -7.82 -0.34 -24.13
C MET A 1 -6.87 -0.07 -22.96
N LEU A 2 -5.59 0.25 -23.19
CA LEU A 2 -4.58 0.23 -22.12
C LEU A 2 -4.51 1.56 -21.36
N LEU A 3 -5.03 1.58 -20.14
CA LEU A 3 -4.93 2.74 -19.24
C LEU A 3 -3.51 2.87 -18.68
N ARG A 4 -2.63 3.55 -19.43
CA ARG A 4 -1.27 3.87 -18.98
C ARG A 4 -1.29 4.97 -17.92
N LEU A 5 -1.42 4.56 -16.66
CA LEU A 5 -1.06 5.37 -15.48
C LEU A 5 0.44 5.73 -15.52
N ARG A 6 0.76 6.81 -16.25
CA ARG A 6 2.02 7.54 -16.05
C ARG A 6 1.90 8.28 -14.72
N ILE A 7 2.35 7.66 -13.65
CA ILE A 7 2.50 8.33 -12.35
C ILE A 7 3.74 9.25 -12.44
N PRO A 8 3.61 10.58 -12.41
CA PRO A 8 4.77 11.46 -12.27
C PRO A 8 5.30 11.34 -10.84
N VAL A 9 6.60 11.08 -10.69
CA VAL A 9 7.26 11.19 -9.38
C VAL A 9 7.34 12.67 -9.03
N LEU A 10 6.49 13.12 -8.09
CA LEU A 10 6.30 14.53 -7.76
C LEU A 10 6.45 14.75 -6.23
N PRO A 11 7.56 15.37 -5.77
CA PRO A 11 7.75 15.70 -4.36
C PRO A 11 6.96 16.98 -4.02
N CYS A 12 5.72 16.79 -3.56
CA CYS A 12 4.84 17.85 -3.06
C CYS A 12 4.06 17.31 -1.86
N LEU A 13 4.39 17.83 -0.66
CA LEU A 13 3.69 17.74 0.63
C LEU A 13 2.38 16.92 0.62
N GLY A 14 2.32 15.78 1.32
CA GLY A 14 2.81 15.65 2.70
C GLY A 14 1.68 15.49 3.73
N LEU A 15 0.45 15.23 3.28
CA LEU A 15 -0.57 14.52 4.07
C LEU A 15 -1.48 13.73 3.12
N SER A 16 -1.94 14.37 2.04
CA SER A 16 -2.75 13.74 0.99
C SER A 16 -2.07 12.50 0.41
N THR A 17 -0.75 12.52 0.18
CA THR A 17 -0.02 11.37 -0.39
C THR A 17 0.02 10.16 0.56
N VAL A 18 0.05 10.36 1.88
CA VAL A 18 0.11 9.25 2.85
C VAL A 18 -1.30 8.76 3.19
N CYS A 19 -2.24 9.66 3.45
CA CYS A 19 -3.65 9.28 3.64
C CYS A 19 -4.24 8.67 2.36
N ALA A 20 -3.92 9.19 1.17
CA ALA A 20 -4.30 8.55 -0.08
C ALA A 20 -3.50 7.27 -0.34
N TRP A 21 -2.21 7.13 0.00
CA TRP A 21 -1.58 5.80 -0.10
C TRP A 21 -2.25 4.77 0.80
N LEU A 22 -2.64 5.13 2.02
CA LEU A 22 -3.36 4.21 2.90
C LEU A 22 -4.76 3.89 2.35
N LEU A 23 -5.53 4.91 1.95
CA LEU A 23 -6.88 4.73 1.40
C LEU A 23 -6.89 4.09 0.00
N VAL A 24 -5.87 4.29 -0.84
CA VAL A 24 -5.73 3.70 -2.19
C VAL A 24 -5.09 2.31 -2.13
N VAL A 25 -4.25 1.99 -1.14
CA VAL A 25 -3.86 0.59 -0.89
C VAL A 25 -5.05 -0.21 -0.32
N ILE A 26 -5.95 0.43 0.43
CA ILE A 26 -7.21 -0.18 0.90
C ILE A 26 -8.28 -0.26 -0.21
N ALA A 27 -8.40 0.74 -1.09
CA ALA A 27 -9.45 0.82 -2.12
C ALA A 27 -9.04 0.34 -3.54
N VAL A 28 -7.74 0.23 -3.85
CA VAL A 28 -7.20 -0.12 -5.17
C VAL A 28 -6.17 -1.25 -5.05
N GLY A 29 -6.59 -2.34 -4.40
CA GLY A 29 -5.85 -3.59 -4.26
C GLY A 29 -5.69 -4.38 -5.57
N MET A 30 -4.91 -3.83 -6.52
CA MET A 30 -4.40 -4.45 -7.76
C MET A 30 -5.38 -5.32 -8.56
N VAL A 31 -6.11 -4.70 -9.51
CA VAL A 31 -6.93 -5.43 -10.49
C VAL A 31 -6.05 -6.12 -11.55
N SER A 32 -6.12 -7.45 -11.63
CA SER A 32 -5.74 -8.23 -12.81
C SER A 32 -6.59 -9.51 -12.87
N LEU A 33 -7.37 -9.68 -13.95
CA LEU A 33 -8.54 -10.59 -14.08
C LEU A 33 -8.21 -11.90 -14.83
N PRO A 34 -9.05 -12.99 -14.82
CA PRO A 34 -10.54 -13.01 -14.70
C PRO A 34 -11.22 -14.22 -13.97
N GLY A 35 -12.57 -14.21 -13.86
CA GLY A 35 -13.40 -15.45 -13.72
C GLY A 35 -14.65 -15.36 -12.80
N THR A 36 -15.80 -15.95 -13.21
CA THR A 36 -17.13 -15.88 -12.54
C THR A 36 -17.81 -17.23 -12.26
N ALA A 37 -18.67 -17.28 -11.21
CA ALA A 37 -20.03 -17.94 -11.16
C ALA A 37 -20.38 -19.21 -10.30
N THR A 38 -20.59 -19.02 -8.98
CA THR A 38 -21.76 -19.50 -8.14
C THR A 38 -22.12 -21.01 -7.90
N SER A 39 -23.14 -21.24 -7.03
CA SER A 39 -23.24 -22.22 -5.89
C SER A 39 -24.72 -22.61 -5.55
N GLN A 40 -25.18 -23.51 -4.64
CA GLN A 40 -24.60 -24.53 -3.69
C GLN A 40 -25.66 -25.63 -3.30
N GLU A 41 -25.37 -26.95 -3.43
CA GLU A 41 -25.65 -28.14 -2.51
C GLU A 41 -25.38 -29.53 -3.20
N ALA A 42 -25.24 -30.69 -2.51
CA ALA A 42 -24.05 -31.24 -1.80
C ALA A 42 -24.31 -32.65 -1.17
N GLY A 43 -23.29 -33.21 -0.50
CA GLY A 43 -23.42 -33.74 0.87
C GLY A 43 -22.83 -35.13 1.20
N SER A 44 -23.45 -36.27 0.90
CA SER A 44 -24.02 -36.58 -0.42
C SER A 44 -23.12 -36.04 -1.54
N ALA A 45 -21.81 -36.22 -1.35
CA ALA A 45 -20.68 -35.62 -2.05
C ALA A 45 -20.44 -34.13 -1.76
N THR A 46 -19.47 -33.88 -0.88
CA THR A 46 -19.02 -32.55 -0.45
C THR A 46 -18.72 -31.64 -1.65
N LYS A 47 -18.98 -30.34 -1.50
CA LYS A 47 -18.80 -29.40 -2.61
C LYS A 47 -17.37 -28.94 -2.72
N TRP A 48 -16.88 -29.03 -3.95
CA TRP A 48 -15.62 -28.43 -4.37
C TRP A 48 -15.99 -27.26 -5.27
N THR A 49 -16.03 -26.08 -4.68
CA THR A 49 -16.24 -24.81 -5.35
C THR A 49 -15.04 -24.53 -6.24
N SER A 50 -15.28 -24.17 -7.50
CA SER A 50 -14.21 -23.76 -8.40
C SER A 50 -13.81 -22.29 -8.20
N VAL A 51 -12.70 -21.84 -8.81
CA VAL A 51 -12.39 -20.40 -8.93
C VAL A 51 -13.51 -19.67 -9.70
N ALA A 52 -14.05 -20.34 -10.73
CA ALA A 52 -15.24 -19.91 -11.45
C ALA A 52 -16.55 -20.13 -10.65
N GLY A 53 -16.47 -20.32 -9.33
CA GLY A 53 -17.59 -20.51 -8.41
C GLY A 53 -18.38 -21.82 -8.59
N LYS A 54 -18.59 -22.29 -9.83
CA LYS A 54 -19.24 -23.55 -10.17
C LYS A 54 -18.78 -24.67 -9.24
N GLU A 55 -19.72 -25.38 -8.66
CA GLU A 55 -19.43 -26.44 -7.72
C GLU A 55 -19.50 -27.84 -8.32
N ILE A 56 -18.74 -28.72 -7.67
CA ILE A 56 -18.55 -30.10 -8.02
C ILE A 56 -18.91 -30.92 -6.77
N GLU A 57 -20.00 -31.67 -6.84
CA GLU A 57 -20.32 -32.72 -5.86
C GLU A 57 -19.30 -33.86 -5.98
N ALA A 58 -18.33 -33.93 -5.05
CA ALA A 58 -17.33 -35.01 -5.06
C ALA A 58 -16.79 -35.42 -3.67
N GLU A 59 -16.30 -36.65 -3.61
CA GLU A 59 -15.51 -37.20 -2.50
C GLU A 59 -14.01 -36.91 -2.74
N PHE A 60 -13.25 -36.58 -1.68
CA PHE A 60 -11.80 -36.44 -1.77
C PHE A 60 -11.13 -37.82 -1.84
N VAL A 61 -10.26 -38.04 -2.84
CA VAL A 61 -9.51 -39.30 -2.95
C VAL A 61 -8.07 -39.13 -2.50
N ARG A 62 -7.37 -38.14 -3.08
CA ARG A 62 -5.95 -37.87 -2.81
C ARG A 62 -5.54 -36.51 -3.35
N ARG A 63 -4.40 -36.02 -2.89
CA ARG A 63 -3.74 -34.82 -3.40
C ARG A 63 -2.76 -35.14 -4.53
N THR A 64 -2.45 -34.15 -5.37
CA THR A 64 -1.35 -34.21 -6.36
C THR A 64 -0.52 -32.92 -6.31
N ASP A 65 0.57 -32.88 -7.06
CA ASP A 65 1.42 -31.67 -7.21
C ASP A 65 0.70 -30.54 -7.97
N LYS A 66 -0.37 -30.86 -8.71
CA LYS A 66 -1.09 -29.94 -9.59
C LYS A 66 -2.48 -29.57 -9.07
N GLY A 67 -3.03 -30.37 -8.15
CA GLY A 67 -4.41 -30.24 -7.71
C GLY A 67 -4.83 -31.35 -6.73
N VAL A 68 -6.07 -31.80 -6.91
CA VAL A 68 -6.68 -32.88 -6.14
C VAL A 68 -7.37 -33.87 -7.07
N VAL A 69 -7.37 -35.14 -6.68
CA VAL A 69 -8.23 -36.15 -7.30
C VAL A 69 -9.50 -36.26 -6.51
N LEU A 70 -10.61 -35.98 -7.19
CA LEU A 70 -11.96 -35.96 -6.64
C LEU A 70 -12.81 -37.04 -7.33
N ARG A 71 -13.52 -37.84 -6.55
CA ARG A 71 -14.45 -38.86 -7.07
C ARG A 71 -15.83 -38.24 -7.22
N LEU A 72 -16.23 -37.99 -8.47
CA LEU A 72 -17.50 -37.36 -8.82
C LEU A 72 -18.67 -38.30 -8.48
N LYS A 73 -19.61 -37.88 -7.62
CA LYS A 73 -20.77 -38.72 -7.25
C LYS A 73 -21.70 -39.02 -8.43
N ALA A 74 -21.75 -38.14 -9.42
CA ALA A 74 -22.63 -38.29 -10.58
C ALA A 74 -22.33 -39.53 -11.45
N ASN A 75 -21.09 -40.04 -11.44
CA ASN A 75 -20.68 -41.18 -12.27
C ASN A 75 -19.59 -42.09 -11.64
N GLY A 76 -19.15 -41.80 -10.41
CA GLY A 76 -18.08 -42.53 -9.71
C GLY A 76 -16.67 -42.33 -10.28
N GLN A 77 -16.47 -41.47 -11.28
CA GLN A 77 -15.16 -41.26 -11.90
C GLN A 77 -14.26 -40.38 -11.03
N GLU A 78 -12.97 -40.73 -10.98
CA GLU A 78 -11.92 -39.87 -10.44
C GLU A 78 -11.51 -38.83 -11.47
N ALA A 79 -11.65 -37.55 -11.12
CA ALA A 79 -11.21 -36.41 -11.92
C ALA A 79 -10.11 -35.65 -11.15
N GLU A 80 -8.98 -35.38 -11.80
CA GLU A 80 -7.97 -34.47 -11.27
C GLU A 80 -8.40 -33.02 -11.56
N VAL A 81 -8.71 -32.26 -10.50
CA VAL A 81 -9.07 -30.83 -10.57
C VAL A 81 -7.84 -30.01 -10.15
N PRO A 82 -7.23 -29.22 -11.06
CA PRO A 82 -6.08 -28.39 -10.73
C PRO A 82 -6.38 -27.35 -9.64
N TYR A 83 -5.41 -27.00 -8.82
CA TYR A 83 -5.60 -25.97 -7.78
C TYR A 83 -5.99 -24.60 -8.34
N ALA A 84 -5.47 -24.23 -9.52
CA ALA A 84 -5.86 -23.02 -10.23
C ALA A 84 -7.34 -23.02 -10.69
N GLN A 85 -8.04 -24.15 -10.58
CA GLN A 85 -9.47 -24.27 -10.83
C GLN A 85 -10.30 -24.40 -9.55
N LEU A 86 -9.71 -24.55 -8.35
CA LEU A 86 -10.44 -24.63 -7.08
C LEU A 86 -10.52 -23.30 -6.33
N SER A 87 -11.65 -23.06 -5.67
CA SER A 87 -11.75 -22.04 -4.62
C SER A 87 -10.77 -22.37 -3.50
N LEU A 88 -10.33 -21.34 -2.77
CA LEU A 88 -9.42 -21.55 -1.67
C LEU A 88 -10.08 -22.30 -0.49
N GLU A 89 -11.39 -22.23 -0.30
CA GLU A 89 -12.06 -23.07 0.72
C GLU A 89 -11.91 -24.55 0.38
N SER A 90 -12.11 -24.91 -0.89
CA SER A 90 -11.84 -26.27 -1.40
C SER A 90 -10.36 -26.65 -1.32
N HIS A 91 -9.45 -25.69 -1.47
CA HIS A 91 -8.00 -25.91 -1.32
C HIS A 91 -7.59 -26.13 0.15
N LEU A 92 -8.10 -25.35 1.09
CA LEU A 92 -7.88 -25.56 2.53
C LEU A 92 -8.52 -26.88 3.00
N GLN A 93 -9.70 -27.22 2.49
CA GLN A 93 -10.35 -28.51 2.69
C GLN A 93 -9.47 -29.67 2.16
N ALA A 94 -8.87 -29.53 0.97
CA ALA A 94 -7.92 -30.50 0.44
C ALA A 94 -6.71 -30.70 1.37
N ILE A 95 -6.10 -29.62 1.85
CA ILE A 95 -4.95 -29.68 2.75
C ILE A 95 -5.33 -30.35 4.09
N LYS A 96 -6.52 -30.05 4.62
CA LYS A 96 -7.05 -30.66 5.86
C LYS A 96 -7.38 -32.14 5.71
N LEU A 97 -7.84 -32.58 4.54
CA LEU A 97 -8.16 -33.98 4.25
C LEU A 97 -6.94 -34.81 3.83
N ASP A 98 -5.93 -34.18 3.23
CA ASP A 98 -4.61 -34.78 2.90
C ASP A 98 -3.80 -35.09 4.16
N LYS A 99 -3.86 -34.21 5.17
CA LYS A 99 -3.07 -34.34 6.41
C LYS A 99 -3.92 -34.08 7.66
N PRO A 100 -4.94 -34.91 7.96
CA PRO A 100 -5.82 -34.69 9.11
C PRO A 100 -5.06 -34.61 10.43
N GLU A 101 -3.98 -35.40 10.59
CA GLU A 101 -3.10 -35.38 11.77
C GLU A 101 -2.45 -34.01 12.05
N ALA A 102 -2.16 -33.22 11.02
CA ALA A 102 -1.61 -31.88 11.16
C ALA A 102 -2.63 -30.88 11.74
N PHE A 103 -3.93 -31.20 11.68
CA PHE A 103 -5.04 -30.38 12.20
C PHE A 103 -5.77 -31.02 13.39
N SER A 104 -5.38 -32.23 13.80
CA SER A 104 -6.01 -32.97 14.91
C SER A 104 -5.10 -33.24 16.10
N LYS A 105 -3.80 -32.89 16.03
CA LYS A 105 -3.02 -32.61 17.24
C LYS A 105 -3.79 -31.59 18.09
N PRO A 106 -4.09 -31.87 19.36
CA PRO A 106 -4.62 -30.86 20.26
C PRO A 106 -3.66 -29.67 20.27
N LEU A 107 -4.19 -28.45 20.13
CA LEU A 107 -3.40 -27.23 20.26
C LEU A 107 -2.83 -27.18 21.68
N LEU A 108 -1.61 -27.66 21.83
CA LEU A 108 -0.81 -27.45 23.02
C LEU A 108 -0.64 -25.95 23.15
N LYS A 109 -1.33 -25.36 24.13
CA LYS A 109 -1.00 -24.04 24.63
C LYS A 109 0.36 -24.12 25.30
N ALA A 110 1.42 -24.15 24.50
CA ALA A 110 2.65 -23.51 24.89
C ALA A 110 2.26 -22.10 25.33
N GLU A 111 2.56 -21.75 26.58
CA GLU A 111 2.51 -20.36 27.00
C GLU A 111 3.67 -19.67 26.28
N VAL A 112 3.41 -19.24 25.03
CA VAL A 112 4.26 -18.34 24.26
C VAL A 112 4.20 -17.01 25.00
N LYS A 113 5.03 -16.93 26.03
CA LYS A 113 5.15 -15.80 26.94
C LYS A 113 5.78 -14.66 26.13
N SER A 114 4.94 -13.82 25.53
CA SER A 114 5.35 -12.72 24.66
C SER A 114 6.33 -11.80 25.38
N GLU A 115 7.61 -12.06 25.16
CA GLU A 115 8.71 -11.41 25.89
C GLU A 115 9.04 -10.03 25.31
N VAL A 116 8.49 -9.72 24.13
CA VAL A 116 8.42 -8.36 23.59
C VAL A 116 7.30 -7.61 24.30
N VAL A 117 7.66 -6.87 25.36
CA VAL A 117 6.81 -5.80 25.87
C VAL A 117 6.78 -4.70 24.79
N ALA A 118 5.61 -4.51 24.16
CA ALA A 118 5.40 -3.43 23.21
C ALA A 118 5.57 -2.08 23.91
N ALA A 119 6.19 -1.11 23.22
CA ALA A 119 6.39 0.22 23.79
C ALA A 119 5.08 1.01 23.78
N GLU A 120 4.70 1.56 24.93
CA GLU A 120 3.61 2.54 25.02
C GLU A 120 4.09 3.89 24.47
N PRO A 121 3.29 4.57 23.64
CA PRO A 121 3.65 5.85 23.06
C PRO A 121 3.44 7.00 24.07
N THR A 122 4.31 8.01 24.01
CA THR A 122 4.23 9.22 24.86
C THR A 122 3.13 10.18 24.41
N LEU A 123 2.82 10.21 23.10
CA LEU A 123 1.68 10.93 22.56
C LEU A 123 0.38 10.18 22.87
N ILE A 124 -0.64 10.92 23.31
CA ILE A 124 -2.01 10.41 23.45
C ILE A 124 -2.93 11.34 22.66
N LEU A 125 -3.82 10.75 21.86
CA LEU A 125 -4.82 11.47 21.06
C LEU A 125 -6.21 11.00 21.47
N ASP A 126 -7.12 11.94 21.74
CA ASP A 126 -8.54 11.66 21.96
C ASP A 126 -9.28 11.72 20.62
N ALA A 127 -9.91 10.61 20.22
CA ALA A 127 -10.64 10.50 18.95
C ALA A 127 -11.82 11.51 18.86
N ALA A 128 -12.53 11.75 19.97
CA ALA A 128 -13.66 12.67 20.06
C ALA A 128 -13.23 14.15 20.19
N GLU A 129 -11.95 14.43 20.45
CA GLU A 129 -11.35 15.75 20.26
C GLU A 129 -10.94 15.98 18.81
N ILE A 130 -10.13 15.10 18.21
CA ILE A 130 -9.62 15.29 16.84
C ILE A 130 -10.71 15.19 15.76
N LEU A 131 -11.85 14.55 16.05
CA LEU A 131 -13.03 14.54 15.18
C LEU A 131 -13.68 15.94 15.04
N ARG A 132 -13.32 16.92 15.87
CA ARG A 132 -13.80 18.30 15.77
C ARG A 132 -12.97 19.08 14.76
N SER A 133 -13.61 19.78 13.83
CA SER A 133 -12.89 20.62 12.87
C SER A 133 -12.28 21.84 13.58
N PRO A 134 -10.96 22.10 13.43
CA PRO A 134 -10.30 23.27 14.00
C PRO A 134 -10.50 24.54 13.15
N PHE A 135 -11.22 24.45 12.02
CA PHE A 135 -11.42 25.55 11.08
C PHE A 135 -12.68 26.36 11.40
N THR A 136 -12.48 27.48 12.10
CA THR A 136 -13.53 28.47 12.41
C THR A 136 -14.06 29.18 11.16
N LYS A 137 -15.22 29.82 11.29
CA LYS A 137 -15.78 30.67 10.24
C LYS A 137 -14.80 31.80 9.85
N ASP A 138 -14.82 32.16 8.57
CA ASP A 138 -14.15 33.32 7.97
C ASP A 138 -12.60 33.37 8.08
N MET A 139 -11.96 32.30 8.56
CA MET A 139 -10.51 32.19 8.84
C MET A 139 -9.58 32.78 7.75
N SER A 140 -8.53 33.50 8.18
CA SER A 140 -7.48 34.03 7.30
C SER A 140 -6.51 32.95 6.83
N LEU A 141 -5.68 33.23 5.82
CA LEU A 141 -4.75 32.24 5.29
C LEU A 141 -3.63 31.91 6.28
N GLU A 142 -3.08 32.93 6.93
CA GLU A 142 -2.09 32.83 7.99
C GLU A 142 -2.59 31.86 9.08
N ARG A 143 -3.80 32.12 9.60
CA ARG A 143 -4.37 31.32 10.68
C ARG A 143 -4.73 29.90 10.24
N TYR A 144 -5.11 29.71 8.97
CA TYR A 144 -5.35 28.38 8.41
C TYR A 144 -4.06 27.56 8.33
N LEU A 145 -2.95 28.16 7.88
CA LEU A 145 -1.65 27.52 7.80
C LEU A 145 -1.05 27.23 9.20
N GLU A 146 -1.19 28.17 10.14
CA GLU A 146 -0.86 27.95 11.55
C GLU A 146 -1.62 26.77 12.17
N VAL A 147 -2.92 26.67 11.89
CA VAL A 147 -3.77 25.56 12.37
C VAL A 147 -3.32 24.25 11.74
N MET A 148 -3.17 24.19 10.41
CA MET A 148 -2.65 23.01 9.72
C MET A 148 -1.32 22.54 10.30
N GLN A 149 -0.37 23.45 10.52
CA GLN A 149 0.95 23.10 11.05
C GLN A 149 0.88 22.64 12.51
N ARG A 150 0.16 23.36 13.39
CA ARG A 150 0.01 22.99 14.80
C ARG A 150 -0.64 21.60 14.97
N GLU A 151 -1.74 21.35 14.28
CA GLU A 151 -2.49 20.10 14.43
C GLU A 151 -1.64 18.90 13.96
N VAL A 152 -0.95 19.00 12.81
CA VAL A 152 -0.09 17.90 12.35
C VAL A 152 1.15 17.74 13.25
N GLN A 153 1.72 18.82 13.79
CA GLN A 153 2.79 18.74 14.81
C GLN A 153 2.32 18.08 16.12
N ALA A 154 1.06 18.24 16.49
CA ALA A 154 0.43 17.53 17.60
C ALA A 154 0.02 16.09 17.25
N GLY A 155 0.29 15.60 16.03
CA GLY A 155 -0.12 14.28 15.56
C GLY A 155 -1.60 14.17 15.15
N ASN A 156 -2.36 15.25 15.20
CA ASN A 156 -3.74 15.31 14.70
C ASN A 156 -3.76 15.32 13.16
N MET A 157 -3.63 14.14 12.55
CA MET A 157 -3.76 13.93 11.11
C MET A 157 -5.20 14.17 10.59
N MET A 158 -6.20 14.22 11.47
CA MET A 158 -7.61 14.43 11.11
C MET A 158 -7.86 15.86 10.60
N VAL A 159 -6.96 16.81 10.88
CA VAL A 159 -6.95 18.13 10.23
C VAL A 159 -6.92 18.04 8.70
N GLY A 160 -6.30 16.99 8.15
CA GLY A 160 -6.31 16.73 6.70
C GLY A 160 -7.68 16.37 6.15
N TRP A 161 -8.51 15.65 6.91
CA TRP A 161 -9.91 15.39 6.57
C TRP A 161 -10.74 16.68 6.67
N HIS A 162 -10.56 17.44 7.76
CA HIS A 162 -11.25 18.72 7.97
C HIS A 162 -10.88 19.78 6.93
N GLY A 163 -9.72 19.67 6.29
CA GLY A 163 -9.26 20.53 5.19
C GLY A 163 -9.89 20.20 3.81
N LEU A 164 -10.69 19.13 3.70
CA LEU A 164 -11.41 18.78 2.47
C LEU A 164 -12.76 19.51 2.37
N PRO A 165 -13.16 19.99 1.17
CA PRO A 165 -14.51 20.52 0.98
C PRO A 165 -15.60 19.50 1.34
N PRO A 166 -16.73 19.88 1.98
CA PRO A 166 -17.74 18.93 2.48
C PRO A 166 -18.32 17.97 1.43
N LYS A 167 -18.43 18.37 0.15
CA LYS A 167 -18.82 17.45 -0.93
C LYS A 167 -17.80 16.31 -1.10
N MET A 168 -16.51 16.63 -1.03
CA MET A 168 -15.43 15.65 -1.18
C MET A 168 -15.35 14.70 0.02
N GLN A 169 -15.59 15.20 1.23
CA GLN A 169 -15.76 14.34 2.43
C GLN A 169 -16.88 13.32 2.22
N GLY A 170 -18.09 13.78 1.85
CA GLY A 170 -19.24 12.90 1.62
C GLY A 170 -19.06 11.93 0.44
N ASP A 171 -18.33 12.33 -0.59
CA ASP A 171 -18.01 11.47 -1.74
C ASP A 171 -16.95 10.39 -1.40
N ILE A 172 -15.98 10.69 -0.53
CA ILE A 172 -15.03 9.69 0.01
C ILE A 172 -15.73 8.71 0.95
N GLU A 173 -16.63 9.21 1.82
CA GLU A 173 -17.46 8.35 2.67
C GLU A 173 -18.36 7.42 1.84
N ALA A 174 -18.96 7.94 0.76
CA ALA A 174 -19.72 7.10 -0.18
C ALA A 174 -18.86 6.04 -0.85
N LEU A 175 -17.63 6.39 -1.26
CA LEU A 175 -16.64 5.44 -1.81
C LEU A 175 -16.29 4.34 -0.79
N ALA A 176 -16.10 4.70 0.49
CA ALA A 176 -15.79 3.76 1.56
C ALA A 176 -16.95 2.78 1.85
N SER A 177 -18.20 3.28 1.89
CA SER A 177 -19.40 2.43 2.06
C SER A 177 -19.56 1.47 0.89
N GLN A 178 -19.50 1.97 -0.35
CA GLN A 178 -19.57 1.15 -1.57
C GLN A 178 -18.46 0.09 -1.62
N GLY A 179 -17.22 0.47 -1.28
CA GLY A 179 -16.10 -0.46 -1.21
C GLY A 179 -16.29 -1.56 -0.15
N ALA A 180 -16.79 -1.21 1.04
CA ALA A 180 -17.06 -2.16 2.12
C ALA A 180 -18.26 -3.09 1.81
N GLU A 181 -19.29 -2.58 1.15
CA GLU A 181 -20.43 -3.35 0.64
C GLU A 181 -19.99 -4.35 -0.45
N LEU A 182 -19.20 -3.89 -1.42
CA LEU A 182 -18.66 -4.68 -2.52
C LEU A 182 -17.67 -5.77 -2.05
N LEU A 183 -16.79 -5.45 -1.10
CA LEU A 183 -15.93 -6.44 -0.43
C LEU A 183 -16.76 -7.42 0.39
N GLY A 184 -17.73 -6.92 1.16
CA GLY A 184 -18.55 -7.70 2.08
C GLY A 184 -17.86 -8.02 3.40
N SER A 185 -18.65 -8.20 4.45
CA SER A 185 -18.17 -8.42 5.84
C SER A 185 -17.21 -9.60 5.99
N GLY A 186 -17.39 -10.69 5.21
CA GLY A 186 -16.48 -11.83 5.19
C GLY A 186 -15.06 -11.48 4.71
N THR A 187 -14.93 -10.61 3.71
CA THR A 187 -13.62 -10.16 3.20
C THR A 187 -12.97 -9.13 4.13
N ILE A 188 -13.76 -8.30 4.82
CA ILE A 188 -13.27 -7.43 5.90
C ILE A 188 -12.77 -8.27 7.10
N ALA A 189 -13.49 -9.33 7.47
CA ALA A 189 -13.06 -10.26 8.51
C ALA A 189 -11.78 -11.02 8.12
N GLN A 190 -11.65 -11.44 6.86
CA GLN A 190 -10.40 -11.98 6.29
C GLN A 190 -9.25 -10.98 6.42
N TRP A 191 -9.44 -9.72 6.04
CA TRP A 191 -8.42 -8.67 6.19
C TRP A 191 -7.97 -8.49 7.64
N ARG A 192 -8.92 -8.48 8.59
CA ARG A 192 -8.62 -8.46 10.03
C ARG A 192 -7.79 -9.68 10.47
N THR A 193 -8.09 -10.88 9.97
CA THR A 193 -7.30 -12.09 10.24
C THR A 193 -5.87 -11.98 9.67
N LEU A 194 -5.70 -11.42 8.47
CA LEU A 194 -4.36 -11.17 7.92
C LEU A 194 -3.54 -10.24 8.83
N LEU A 195 -4.13 -9.11 9.24
CA LEU A 195 -3.47 -8.17 10.14
C LEU A 195 -3.15 -8.82 11.50
N GLY A 196 -4.07 -9.62 12.05
CA GLY A 196 -3.88 -10.39 13.27
C GLY A 196 -2.67 -11.33 13.18
N ASN A 197 -2.59 -12.15 12.13
CA ASN A 197 -1.45 -13.03 11.88
C ASN A 197 -0.14 -12.24 11.78
N VAL A 198 -0.12 -11.10 11.06
CA VAL A 198 1.06 -10.24 10.93
C VAL A 198 1.50 -9.67 12.29
N ASN A 199 0.57 -9.27 13.16
CA ASN A 199 0.93 -8.85 14.51
C ASN A 199 1.47 -10.03 15.34
N THR A 200 0.87 -11.22 15.31
CA THR A 200 1.44 -12.42 15.98
C THR A 200 2.86 -12.73 15.49
N ILE A 201 3.12 -12.65 14.18
CA ILE A 201 4.48 -12.80 13.62
C ILE A 201 5.46 -11.77 14.22
N ILE A 202 5.04 -10.51 14.36
CA ILE A 202 5.89 -9.45 14.92
C ILE A 202 6.09 -9.65 16.44
N GLN A 203 5.02 -9.89 17.20
CA GLN A 203 5.08 -10.02 18.67
C GLN A 203 5.83 -11.28 19.12
N GLU A 204 5.52 -12.43 18.53
CA GLU A 204 5.95 -13.74 19.02
C GLU A 204 7.08 -14.36 18.19
N LYS A 205 7.15 -14.08 16.88
CA LYS A 205 8.10 -14.73 15.95
C LYS A 205 9.31 -13.85 15.60
N ARG A 206 9.54 -12.77 16.35
CA ARG A 206 10.76 -11.92 16.26
C ARG A 206 12.02 -12.75 16.08
N ASP A 207 12.22 -13.72 16.97
CA ASP A 207 13.45 -14.49 17.01
C ASP A 207 13.59 -15.49 15.86
N PHE A 208 12.49 -15.86 15.18
CA PHE A 208 12.55 -16.67 13.97
C PHE A 208 12.91 -15.81 12.75
N LEU A 209 12.34 -14.60 12.66
CA LEU A 209 12.72 -13.59 11.67
C LEU A 209 14.19 -13.20 11.78
N LEU A 210 14.68 -12.88 12.99
CA LEU A 210 16.07 -12.47 13.21
C LEU A 210 17.10 -13.61 13.03
N LYS A 211 16.65 -14.88 12.97
CA LYS A 211 17.48 -16.06 12.68
C LYS A 211 17.46 -16.46 11.20
N ASN A 212 16.50 -15.97 10.41
CA ASN A 212 16.40 -16.31 8.99
C ASN A 212 17.72 -15.95 8.26
N PRO A 213 18.29 -16.84 7.41
CA PRO A 213 19.61 -16.63 6.80
C PRO A 213 19.79 -15.31 6.01
N ALA A 214 18.72 -14.78 5.40
CA ALA A 214 18.77 -13.54 4.63
C ALA A 214 18.96 -12.28 5.52
N LEU A 215 18.56 -12.35 6.80
CA LEU A 215 18.76 -11.30 7.80
C LEU A 215 19.97 -11.58 8.69
N ALA A 216 20.21 -12.84 9.07
CA ALA A 216 21.36 -13.23 9.88
C ALA A 216 22.71 -12.91 9.21
N SER A 217 22.76 -12.89 7.86
CA SER A 217 23.92 -12.46 7.06
C SER A 217 24.17 -10.94 7.07
N GLN A 218 23.31 -10.13 7.69
CA GLN A 218 23.40 -8.67 7.73
C GLN A 218 23.34 -8.13 9.18
N PRO A 219 24.44 -8.23 9.96
CA PRO A 219 24.44 -7.91 11.40
C PRO A 219 23.93 -6.51 11.75
N GLN A 220 24.18 -5.51 10.91
CA GLN A 220 23.67 -4.14 11.07
C GLN A 220 22.14 -4.08 10.97
N VAL A 221 21.53 -4.85 10.07
CA VAL A 221 20.07 -4.94 9.92
C VAL A 221 19.46 -5.64 11.13
N THR A 222 20.08 -6.75 11.58
CA THR A 222 19.66 -7.47 12.80
C THR A 222 19.76 -6.60 14.05
N SER A 223 20.76 -5.72 14.15
CA SER A 223 20.91 -4.76 15.26
C SER A 223 19.82 -3.68 15.24
N ILE A 224 19.61 -3.04 14.08
CA ILE A 224 18.55 -2.04 13.87
C ILE A 224 17.17 -2.64 14.15
N ALA A 225 16.88 -3.82 13.59
CA ALA A 225 15.63 -4.54 13.79
C ALA A 225 15.34 -4.78 15.28
N LYS A 226 16.33 -5.27 16.05
CA LYS A 226 16.19 -5.46 17.51
C LYS A 226 15.87 -4.16 18.24
N GLN A 227 16.46 -3.04 17.85
CA GLN A 227 16.24 -1.74 18.50
C GLN A 227 14.86 -1.15 18.20
N ILE A 228 14.35 -1.27 16.96
CA ILE A 228 13.02 -0.76 16.59
C ILE A 228 11.87 -1.69 16.99
N TRP A 229 12.16 -2.95 17.34
CA TRP A 229 11.14 -3.99 17.49
C TRP A 229 10.01 -3.69 18.48
N PRO A 230 10.26 -3.14 19.69
CA PRO A 230 9.19 -2.82 20.65
C PRO A 230 8.20 -1.77 20.11
N GLN A 231 8.68 -0.84 19.28
CA GLN A 231 7.85 0.18 18.63
C GLN A 231 7.11 -0.39 17.42
N LEU A 232 7.78 -1.22 16.62
CA LEU A 232 7.14 -1.93 15.50
C LEU A 232 6.00 -2.84 15.98
N ALA A 233 6.19 -3.50 17.13
CA ALA A 233 5.20 -4.33 17.81
C ALA A 233 4.02 -3.49 18.36
N GLY A 234 4.28 -2.34 18.98
CA GLY A 234 3.21 -1.41 19.38
C GLY A 234 2.40 -0.91 18.18
N PHE A 235 3.10 -0.53 17.10
CA PHE A 235 2.50 -0.09 15.85
C PHE A 235 1.64 -1.18 15.20
N SER A 236 2.14 -2.41 15.02
CA SER A 236 1.33 -3.52 14.48
C SER A 236 0.14 -3.86 15.37
N GLY A 237 0.32 -3.84 16.70
CA GLY A 237 -0.76 -4.04 17.66
C GLY A 237 -1.88 -3.02 17.48
N SER A 238 -1.53 -1.74 17.31
CA SER A 238 -2.49 -0.66 17.09
C SER A 238 -3.34 -0.83 15.83
N PHE A 239 -2.76 -1.34 14.75
CA PHE A 239 -3.46 -1.65 13.50
C PHE A 239 -4.40 -2.87 13.64
N THR A 240 -4.18 -3.77 14.60
CA THR A 240 -5.01 -4.98 14.77
C THR A 240 -6.23 -4.82 15.66
N LYS A 241 -6.46 -3.65 16.28
CA LYS A 241 -7.61 -3.41 17.16
C LYS A 241 -8.93 -3.78 16.45
N GLU A 242 -9.68 -4.72 17.03
CA GLU A 242 -10.91 -5.26 16.43
C GLU A 242 -11.97 -4.18 16.19
N SER A 243 -12.01 -3.15 17.04
CA SER A 243 -12.87 -1.97 16.87
C SER A 243 -12.62 -1.20 15.57
N LEU A 244 -11.44 -1.31 14.95
CA LEU A 244 -11.12 -0.61 13.69
C LEU A 244 -11.62 -1.36 12.44
N TRP A 245 -11.83 -2.67 12.51
CA TRP A 245 -12.13 -3.50 11.32
C TRP A 245 -13.52 -4.14 11.36
N GLN A 246 -14.49 -3.43 11.94
CA GLN A 246 -15.90 -3.82 11.90
C GLN A 246 -16.56 -3.28 10.64
N ALA A 247 -17.41 -4.07 9.98
CA ALA A 247 -18.10 -3.64 8.75
C ALA A 247 -19.00 -2.41 8.97
N ALA A 248 -19.49 -2.18 10.20
CA ALA A 248 -20.28 -1.01 10.57
C ALA A 248 -19.49 0.31 10.45
N ASN A 249 -18.17 0.29 10.64
CA ASN A 249 -17.30 1.47 10.61
C ASN A 249 -17.29 2.18 9.25
N PHE A 250 -17.43 1.39 8.18
CA PHE A 250 -17.38 1.87 6.80
C PHE A 250 -18.75 2.27 6.26
N GLN A 251 -19.83 2.06 7.03
CA GLN A 251 -21.16 2.55 6.68
C GLN A 251 -21.19 4.09 6.68
N LYS A 252 -21.96 4.65 5.75
CA LYS A 252 -22.19 6.10 5.67
C LYS A 252 -22.68 6.67 7.01
N GLY A 253 -22.01 7.73 7.48
CA GLY A 253 -22.17 8.35 8.79
C GLY A 253 -21.06 8.00 9.78
N ASN A 254 -20.42 6.83 9.63
CA ASN A 254 -19.45 6.30 10.59
C ASN A 254 -17.99 6.48 10.17
N PHE A 255 -17.72 6.70 8.88
CA PHE A 255 -16.35 6.79 8.34
C PHE A 255 -15.48 7.89 8.98
N PRO A 256 -15.98 9.11 9.30
CA PRO A 256 -15.18 10.12 9.98
C PRO A 256 -14.79 9.70 11.41
N THR A 257 -15.69 9.03 12.13
CA THR A 257 -15.44 8.49 13.47
C THR A 257 -14.40 7.39 13.41
N TRP A 258 -14.54 6.45 12.48
CA TRP A 258 -13.56 5.40 12.22
C TRP A 258 -12.17 5.98 11.90
N LEU A 259 -12.10 7.01 11.07
CA LEU A 259 -10.85 7.66 10.70
C LEU A 259 -10.20 8.34 11.91
N ALA A 260 -10.98 8.97 12.78
CA ALA A 260 -10.50 9.53 14.05
C ALA A 260 -10.00 8.43 15.01
N ASP A 261 -10.77 7.36 15.23
CA ASP A 261 -10.34 6.21 16.05
C ASP A 261 -9.07 5.56 15.50
N PHE A 262 -8.96 5.42 14.18
CA PHE A 262 -7.79 4.88 13.51
C PHE A 262 -6.56 5.78 13.70
N ILE A 263 -6.70 7.10 13.51
CA ILE A 263 -5.62 8.08 13.70
C ILE A 263 -5.17 8.10 15.17
N ALA A 264 -6.12 8.18 16.10
CA ALA A 264 -5.84 8.17 17.53
C ALA A 264 -5.18 6.86 18.00
N ALA A 265 -5.55 5.73 17.42
CA ALA A 265 -4.92 4.45 17.69
C ALA A 265 -3.49 4.33 17.15
N THR A 266 -3.23 4.82 15.93
CA THR A 266 -2.03 4.43 15.15
C THR A 266 -0.93 5.49 15.09
N VAL A 267 -1.27 6.78 15.04
CA VAL A 267 -0.28 7.86 14.91
C VAL A 267 0.67 7.94 16.11
N PRO A 268 0.24 7.76 17.38
CA PRO A 268 1.14 7.73 18.52
C PRO A 268 2.28 6.71 18.41
N HIS A 269 1.98 5.47 18.03
CA HIS A 269 3.00 4.44 17.81
C HIS A 269 3.83 4.72 16.55
N GLY A 270 3.23 5.31 15.50
CA GLY A 270 3.94 5.70 14.29
C GLY A 270 4.99 6.77 14.54
N MET A 271 4.68 7.76 15.39
CA MET A 271 5.61 8.79 15.83
C MET A 271 6.72 8.20 16.71
N ALA A 272 6.39 7.37 17.70
CA ALA A 272 7.39 6.75 18.59
C ALA A 272 8.34 5.78 17.86
N LEU A 273 7.83 5.02 16.87
CA LEU A 273 8.63 4.22 15.95
C LEU A 273 9.55 5.10 15.10
N TYR A 274 9.04 6.21 14.57
CA TYR A 274 9.82 7.13 13.77
C TYR A 274 10.92 7.84 14.59
N GLU A 275 10.63 8.35 15.79
CA GLU A 275 11.63 8.95 16.69
C GLU A 275 12.76 7.97 17.03
N THR A 276 12.43 6.68 17.18
CA THR A 276 13.42 5.61 17.39
C THR A 276 14.29 5.37 16.15
N ILE A 277 13.73 5.53 14.94
CA ILE A 277 14.43 5.34 13.66
C ILE A 277 15.24 6.58 13.26
N GLN A 278 14.80 7.80 13.59
CA GLN A 278 15.42 9.06 13.17
C GLN A 278 16.96 9.10 13.33
N PRO A 279 17.56 8.77 14.50
CA PRO A 279 19.02 8.83 14.66
C PRO A 279 19.78 7.74 13.89
N MET A 280 19.09 6.77 13.29
CA MET A 280 19.67 5.74 12.41
C MET A 280 19.68 6.16 10.94
N LEU A 281 18.89 7.18 10.56
CA LEU A 281 18.79 7.64 9.18
C LEU A 281 20.05 8.44 8.79
N PRO A 282 20.50 8.39 7.53
CA PRO A 282 21.53 9.29 7.03
C PRO A 282 21.12 10.76 7.23
N PRO A 283 22.03 11.69 7.58
CA PRO A 283 21.67 13.11 7.82
C PRO A 283 20.98 13.83 6.66
N GLN A 284 21.16 13.33 5.44
CA GLN A 284 20.54 13.81 4.21
C GLN A 284 19.18 13.17 3.88
N ALA A 285 18.70 12.21 4.68
CA ALA A 285 17.37 11.67 4.55
C ALA A 285 16.35 12.73 5.02
N PRO A 286 15.31 13.06 4.23
CA PRO A 286 14.25 13.93 4.71
C PRO A 286 13.49 13.19 5.82
N ALA A 287 13.73 13.61 7.06
CA ALA A 287 12.90 13.23 8.19
C ALA A 287 11.42 13.48 7.85
N PRO A 288 10.48 12.58 8.15
CA PRO A 288 9.04 12.86 8.12
C PRO A 288 8.65 14.21 8.74
N GLN A 289 9.36 14.65 9.78
CA GLN A 289 9.25 16.00 10.36
C GLN A 289 9.52 17.15 9.36
N THR A 290 10.31 16.98 8.29
CA THR A 290 10.54 18.06 7.29
C THR A 290 9.28 18.38 6.49
N LEU A 291 8.38 17.42 6.29
CA LEU A 291 7.06 17.67 5.70
C LEU A 291 6.16 18.47 6.67
N LEU A 292 6.43 18.42 7.97
CA LEU A 292 5.71 19.15 9.02
C LEU A 292 6.36 20.51 9.32
N ALA A 293 7.67 20.61 9.08
CA ALA A 293 8.48 21.83 9.07
C ALA A 293 8.47 22.51 7.69
N ALA A 294 7.34 22.43 6.98
CA ALA A 294 7.09 23.28 5.83
C ALA A 294 6.97 24.74 6.30
N GLU A 295 7.81 25.62 5.77
CA GLU A 295 7.71 27.06 5.99
C GLU A 295 6.81 27.67 4.91
N PHE A 296 5.88 28.53 5.33
CA PHE A 296 4.94 29.20 4.43
C PHE A 296 5.17 30.70 4.44
N LYS A 297 5.33 31.28 3.25
CA LYS A 297 5.55 32.71 3.04
C LYS A 297 4.54 33.24 2.04
N ILE A 298 3.63 34.08 2.49
CA ILE A 298 2.59 34.68 1.64
C ILE A 298 3.25 35.73 0.73
N LEU A 299 3.06 35.58 -0.59
CA LEU A 299 3.60 36.49 -1.61
C LEU A 299 2.56 37.52 -2.05
N SER A 300 1.30 37.12 -2.16
CA SER A 300 0.15 38.00 -2.41
C SER A 300 -1.16 37.35 -1.95
N GLN A 301 -2.17 38.15 -1.62
CA GLN A 301 -3.45 37.67 -1.09
C GLN A 301 -4.60 38.62 -1.44
N SER A 302 -5.72 38.05 -1.86
CA SER A 302 -7.05 38.68 -1.96
C SER A 302 -7.97 38.09 -0.88
N ALA A 303 -9.25 38.49 -0.86
CA ALA A 303 -10.24 37.92 0.07
C ALA A 303 -10.51 36.42 -0.16
N ASP A 304 -10.23 35.94 -1.38
CA ASP A 304 -10.65 34.65 -1.93
C ASP A 304 -9.50 33.82 -2.55
N SER A 305 -8.30 34.38 -2.72
CA SER A 305 -7.15 33.70 -3.32
C SER A 305 -5.83 34.19 -2.75
N ALA A 306 -4.76 33.41 -2.92
CA ALA A 306 -3.42 33.81 -2.55
C ALA A 306 -2.35 33.11 -3.39
N GLU A 307 -1.18 33.74 -3.49
CA GLU A 307 0.06 33.09 -3.93
C GLU A 307 0.99 32.98 -2.73
N ILE A 308 1.47 31.77 -2.45
CA ILE A 308 2.39 31.48 -1.36
C ILE A 308 3.64 30.77 -1.89
N GLU A 309 4.75 31.00 -1.22
CA GLU A 309 6.01 30.28 -1.36
C GLU A 309 6.09 29.26 -0.22
N VAL A 310 6.23 27.98 -0.58
CA VAL A 310 6.33 26.87 0.37
C VAL A 310 7.73 26.28 0.30
N THR A 311 8.44 26.35 1.42
CA THR A 311 9.80 25.83 1.56
C THR A 311 9.75 24.56 2.40
N VAL A 312 10.42 23.51 1.95
CA VAL A 312 10.51 22.22 2.64
C VAL A 312 11.99 21.84 2.72
N PRO A 313 12.55 21.46 3.89
CA PRO A 313 13.95 21.10 4.00
C PRO A 313 14.36 20.02 2.98
N GLY A 314 15.38 20.33 2.18
CA GLY A 314 15.87 19.47 1.09
C GLY A 314 15.17 19.63 -0.27
N VAL A 315 14.12 20.45 -0.37
CA VAL A 315 13.38 20.71 -1.63
C VAL A 315 13.46 22.19 -2.00
N PRO A 316 13.68 22.56 -3.28
CA PRO A 316 13.61 23.95 -3.72
C PRO A 316 12.26 24.60 -3.38
N PRO A 317 12.20 25.86 -2.91
CA PRO A 317 10.96 26.55 -2.61
C PRO A 317 9.99 26.56 -3.80
N GLN A 318 8.72 26.25 -3.53
CA GLN A 318 7.68 26.13 -4.55
C GLN A 318 6.64 27.23 -4.40
N LYS A 319 6.36 27.95 -5.49
CA LYS A 319 5.21 28.85 -5.55
C LYS A 319 3.94 28.07 -5.82
N LYS A 320 2.93 28.26 -4.97
CA LYS A 320 1.62 27.60 -5.02
C LYS A 320 0.52 28.66 -4.96
N ARG A 321 -0.59 28.42 -5.67
CA ARG A 321 -1.81 29.23 -5.54
C ARG A 321 -2.78 28.52 -4.60
N MET A 322 -3.32 29.27 -3.64
CA MET A 322 -4.44 28.84 -2.81
C MET A 322 -5.71 29.61 -3.15
N GLN A 323 -6.87 29.03 -2.85
CA GLN A 323 -8.18 29.64 -3.00
C GLN A 323 -9.04 29.33 -1.78
N LYS A 324 -9.83 30.32 -1.33
CA LYS A 324 -10.76 30.17 -0.21
C LYS A 324 -12.06 29.55 -0.70
N VAL A 325 -12.48 28.46 -0.07
CA VAL A 325 -13.75 27.77 -0.33
C VAL A 325 -14.48 27.64 0.99
N GLY A 326 -15.39 28.58 1.26
CA GLY A 326 -16.02 28.74 2.56
C GLY A 326 -15.00 29.12 3.64
N ASN A 327 -14.78 28.21 4.60
CA ASN A 327 -13.83 28.40 5.71
C ASN A 327 -12.43 27.84 5.40
N LEU A 328 -12.27 27.10 4.29
CA LEU A 328 -11.06 26.35 3.97
C LEU A 328 -10.21 27.09 2.94
N TRP A 329 -8.88 26.97 3.04
CA TRP A 329 -7.96 27.37 1.98
C TRP A 329 -7.41 26.12 1.30
N ILE A 330 -7.74 25.94 0.03
CA ILE A 330 -7.35 24.78 -0.78
C ILE A 330 -6.34 25.14 -1.85
N TYR A 331 -5.57 24.16 -2.33
CA TYR A 331 -4.81 24.26 -3.58
C TYR A 331 -5.69 23.79 -4.75
N PRO A 332 -6.15 24.66 -5.67
CA PRO A 332 -7.19 24.29 -6.64
C PRO A 332 -6.77 23.21 -7.63
N LYS A 333 -5.49 23.18 -8.03
CA LYS A 333 -4.96 22.15 -8.93
C LYS A 333 -5.00 20.78 -8.25
N GLU A 334 -4.37 20.66 -7.09
CA GLU A 334 -4.27 19.41 -6.34
C GLU A 334 -5.66 18.90 -5.90
N MET A 335 -6.62 19.78 -5.59
CA MET A 335 -8.02 19.38 -5.36
C MET A 335 -8.72 18.89 -6.63
N ASN A 336 -8.49 19.49 -7.79
CA ASN A 336 -9.04 19.00 -9.06
C ASN A 336 -8.43 17.65 -9.48
N GLU A 337 -7.13 17.44 -9.23
CA GLU A 337 -6.47 16.15 -9.48
C GLU A 337 -6.99 15.06 -8.54
N ALA A 338 -7.19 15.37 -7.25
CA ALA A 338 -7.80 14.45 -6.29
C ALA A 338 -9.30 14.20 -6.58
N ARG A 339 -10.02 15.20 -7.10
CA ARG A 339 -11.41 15.06 -7.56
C ARG A 339 -11.51 14.05 -8.69
N GLN A 340 -10.67 14.17 -9.72
CA GLN A 340 -10.65 13.25 -10.87
C GLN A 340 -10.34 11.81 -10.45
N GLN A 341 -9.46 11.62 -9.46
CA GLN A 341 -9.19 10.28 -8.90
C GLN A 341 -10.39 9.71 -8.14
N LEU A 342 -11.10 10.54 -7.36
CA LEU A 342 -12.30 10.14 -6.64
C LEU A 342 -13.46 9.79 -7.58
N ASP A 343 -13.69 10.61 -8.61
CA ASP A 343 -14.71 10.35 -9.63
C ASP A 343 -14.42 9.06 -10.41
N ALA A 344 -13.15 8.83 -10.80
CA ALA A 344 -12.75 7.58 -11.46
C ALA A 344 -12.82 6.34 -10.55
N ALA A 345 -12.58 6.50 -9.24
CA ALA A 345 -12.75 5.41 -8.27
C ALA A 345 -14.23 5.07 -8.04
N GLN A 346 -15.11 6.09 -8.00
CA GLN A 346 -16.56 5.90 -7.95
C GLN A 346 -17.09 5.25 -9.24
N GLU A 347 -16.61 5.67 -10.41
CA GLU A 347 -16.94 5.03 -11.70
C GLU A 347 -16.47 3.58 -11.74
N TRP A 348 -15.27 3.25 -11.23
CA TRP A 348 -14.82 1.87 -11.13
C TRP A 348 -15.70 1.04 -10.19
N LEU A 349 -15.94 1.49 -8.96
CA LEU A 349 -16.80 0.75 -8.01
C LEU A 349 -18.22 0.53 -8.55
N ALA A 350 -18.81 1.54 -9.21
CA ALA A 350 -20.15 1.43 -9.82
C ALA A 350 -20.23 0.42 -10.97
N ASN A 351 -19.09 0.07 -11.59
CA ASN A 351 -18.97 -0.93 -12.64
C ASN A 351 -18.22 -2.20 -12.18
N ALA A 352 -17.93 -2.34 -10.88
CA ALA A 352 -17.20 -3.48 -10.34
C ALA A 352 -18.15 -4.61 -9.95
N ASP A 353 -17.78 -5.84 -10.33
CA ASP A 353 -18.53 -7.06 -10.00
C ASP A 353 -17.68 -8.03 -9.16
N ALA A 354 -18.31 -9.13 -8.71
CA ALA A 354 -17.65 -10.14 -7.87
C ALA A 354 -16.43 -10.81 -8.55
N SER A 355 -16.33 -10.82 -9.88
CA SER A 355 -15.15 -11.31 -10.60
C SER A 355 -14.01 -10.31 -10.59
N GLN A 356 -14.30 -9.00 -10.61
CA GLN A 356 -13.30 -7.95 -10.47
C GLN A 356 -12.54 -8.05 -9.14
N LEU A 357 -13.23 -8.54 -8.09
CA LEU A 357 -12.65 -8.82 -6.78
C LEU A 357 -12.09 -10.24 -6.62
N ALA A 358 -12.42 -11.21 -7.48
CA ALA A 358 -12.02 -12.61 -7.28
C ALA A 358 -10.49 -12.79 -7.17
N PRO A 359 -9.65 -12.16 -8.02
CA PRO A 359 -8.18 -12.20 -7.87
C PRO A 359 -7.71 -11.65 -6.53
N PHE A 360 -8.29 -10.53 -6.06
CA PHE A 360 -7.97 -9.93 -4.76
C PHE A 360 -8.34 -10.87 -3.60
N LYS A 361 -9.55 -11.47 -3.61
CA LYS A 361 -9.99 -12.39 -2.54
C LYS A 361 -9.16 -13.68 -2.50
N ILE A 362 -8.72 -14.17 -3.66
CA ILE A 362 -7.80 -15.32 -3.76
C ILE A 362 -6.42 -14.94 -3.19
N GLY A 363 -5.83 -13.82 -3.62
CA GLY A 363 -4.53 -13.34 -3.15
C GLY A 363 -4.52 -13.05 -1.65
N LEU A 364 -5.55 -12.37 -1.13
CA LEU A 364 -5.76 -12.12 0.29
C LEU A 364 -5.79 -13.43 1.08
N THR A 365 -6.59 -14.42 0.66
CA THR A 365 -6.73 -15.64 1.47
C THR A 365 -5.53 -16.58 1.32
N GLY A 366 -4.78 -16.50 0.22
CA GLY A 366 -3.43 -17.09 0.11
C GLY A 366 -2.45 -16.46 1.11
N ALA A 367 -2.42 -15.12 1.22
CA ALA A 367 -1.63 -14.41 2.21
C ALA A 367 -2.06 -14.74 3.66
N ILE A 368 -3.36 -14.94 3.93
CA ILE A 368 -3.85 -15.40 5.23
C ILE A 368 -3.35 -16.81 5.57
N ALA A 369 -3.34 -17.74 4.61
CA ALA A 369 -2.84 -19.08 4.84
C ALA A 369 -1.33 -19.09 5.16
N VAL A 370 -0.53 -18.34 4.40
CA VAL A 370 0.93 -18.26 4.59
C VAL A 370 1.30 -17.48 5.87
N THR A 371 0.66 -16.34 6.14
CA THR A 371 0.86 -15.64 7.42
C THR A 371 0.33 -16.43 8.62
N GLY A 372 -0.71 -17.24 8.43
CA GLY A 372 -1.18 -18.20 9.43
C GLY A 372 -0.10 -19.22 9.78
N ALA A 373 0.52 -19.85 8.77
CA ALA A 373 1.63 -20.79 8.96
C ALA A 373 2.83 -20.13 9.67
N LEU A 374 3.23 -18.92 9.25
CA LEU A 374 4.29 -18.15 9.91
C LEU A 374 3.95 -17.81 11.37
N ALA A 375 2.71 -17.39 11.65
CA ALA A 375 2.21 -17.08 12.99
C ALA A 375 2.10 -18.30 13.91
N HIS A 376 1.87 -19.49 13.36
CA HIS A 376 1.65 -20.72 14.12
C HIS A 376 2.88 -21.64 14.19
N ALA A 377 3.97 -21.34 13.45
CA ALA A 377 5.19 -22.14 13.45
C ALA A 377 5.74 -22.34 14.87
N GLU A 378 6.00 -23.59 15.26
CA GLU A 378 6.61 -23.94 16.55
C GLU A 378 8.14 -24.00 16.44
N THR A 379 8.66 -24.22 15.22
CA THR A 379 10.07 -24.37 14.91
C THR A 379 10.56 -23.41 13.83
N GLN A 380 11.88 -23.16 13.82
CA GLN A 380 12.54 -22.38 12.76
C GLN A 380 12.33 -23.01 11.37
N ALA A 381 12.31 -24.34 11.26
CA ALA A 381 12.18 -25.04 9.99
C ALA A 381 10.78 -24.89 9.37
N GLU A 382 9.72 -24.93 10.18
CA GLU A 382 8.35 -24.64 9.74
C GLU A 382 8.20 -23.17 9.32
N PHE A 383 8.85 -22.26 10.05
CA PHE A 383 8.83 -20.84 9.74
C PHE A 383 9.53 -20.52 8.42
N ASP A 384 10.77 -21.02 8.24
CA ASP A 384 11.53 -20.78 7.01
C ASP A 384 10.86 -21.44 5.79
N ALA A 385 10.26 -22.63 5.94
CA ALA A 385 9.45 -23.23 4.87
C ALA A 385 8.21 -22.39 4.49
N ALA A 386 7.59 -21.70 5.45
CA ALA A 386 6.50 -20.75 5.17
C ALA A 386 7.02 -19.43 4.55
N VAL A 387 8.25 -19.00 4.85
CA VAL A 387 8.93 -17.89 4.13
C VAL A 387 9.25 -18.29 2.69
N GLU A 388 9.67 -19.53 2.43
CA GLU A 388 9.85 -20.07 1.08
C GLU A 388 8.52 -20.11 0.32
N GLN A 389 7.43 -20.56 0.95
CA GLN A 389 6.10 -20.52 0.36
C GLN A 389 5.62 -19.09 0.06
N LEU A 390 5.86 -18.13 0.96
CA LEU A 390 5.59 -16.70 0.72
C LEU A 390 6.37 -16.18 -0.49
N THR A 391 7.65 -16.57 -0.59
CA THR A 391 8.54 -16.16 -1.67
C THR A 391 8.10 -16.73 -3.02
N ALA A 392 7.75 -18.01 -3.06
CA ALA A 392 7.21 -18.67 -4.26
C ALA A 392 5.86 -18.05 -4.69
N MET A 393 4.98 -17.74 -3.73
CA MET A 393 3.71 -17.05 -4.01
C MET A 393 3.95 -15.63 -4.56
N ALA A 394 4.86 -14.87 -3.96
CA ALA A 394 5.23 -13.54 -4.43
C ALA A 394 5.85 -13.58 -5.84
N GLN A 395 6.63 -14.60 -6.19
CA GLN A 395 7.16 -14.81 -7.54
C GLN A 395 6.06 -15.22 -8.54
N ALA A 396 5.07 -16.01 -8.13
CA ALA A 396 3.95 -16.41 -8.98
C ALA A 396 2.97 -15.26 -9.29
N PHE A 397 2.78 -14.32 -8.35
CA PHE A 397 1.97 -13.11 -8.55
C PHE A 397 2.77 -11.89 -9.02
N ALA A 398 4.10 -11.94 -9.02
CA ALA A 398 4.92 -10.91 -9.64
C ALA A 398 4.52 -10.79 -11.12
N PRO A 399 4.14 -9.59 -11.62
CA PRO A 399 3.75 -9.44 -13.01
C PRO A 399 4.94 -9.83 -13.89
N ALA A 400 4.77 -10.89 -14.70
CA ALA A 400 5.82 -11.43 -15.55
C ALA A 400 6.48 -10.29 -16.33
N GLY A 401 7.75 -10.01 -15.99
CA GLY A 401 8.42 -8.76 -16.35
C GLY A 401 8.27 -8.49 -17.85
N PRO A 402 7.81 -7.28 -18.24
CA PRO A 402 7.18 -7.05 -19.55
C PRO A 402 8.06 -7.64 -20.66
N PRO A 403 7.54 -8.65 -21.40
CA PRO A 403 8.34 -9.73 -21.94
C PRO A 403 9.54 -9.19 -22.68
N GLY A 404 10.73 -9.53 -22.15
CA GLY A 404 11.99 -8.81 -22.37
C GLY A 404 12.11 -8.35 -23.80
N ARG A 405 12.00 -7.02 -24.01
CA ARG A 405 11.75 -6.44 -25.34
C ARG A 405 12.98 -6.59 -26.22
N ASN A 406 13.14 -7.78 -26.80
CA ASN A 406 14.00 -8.07 -27.93
C ASN A 406 13.70 -6.99 -28.98
N GLY A 407 14.64 -6.06 -29.14
CA GLY A 407 14.53 -5.03 -30.15
C GLY A 407 14.38 -5.70 -31.51
N PRO A 408 13.53 -5.19 -32.42
CA PRO A 408 13.39 -5.78 -33.75
C PRO A 408 14.78 -5.85 -34.40
N PRO A 409 15.24 -7.04 -34.83
CA PRO A 409 16.59 -7.20 -35.35
C PRO A 409 16.71 -6.44 -36.68
N GLY A 410 17.46 -5.35 -36.66
CA GLY A 410 17.78 -4.54 -37.83
C GLY A 410 16.71 -3.50 -38.20
N SER A 411 16.78 -2.32 -37.57
CA SER A 411 16.36 -1.07 -38.21
C SER A 411 17.57 -0.14 -38.29
N SER A 412 18.30 -0.17 -39.40
CA SER A 412 19.48 0.67 -39.63
C SER A 412 19.05 2.11 -39.95
N SER A 413 18.80 2.92 -38.92
CA SER A 413 18.58 4.36 -39.07
C SER A 413 19.90 5.06 -39.40
N GLY A 414 20.22 5.15 -40.69
CA GLY A 414 21.38 5.90 -41.16
C GLY A 414 21.21 7.41 -41.00
N GLY A 415 22.34 8.12 -40.88
CA GLY A 415 22.42 9.56 -41.15
C GLY A 415 21.98 10.50 -40.01
N SER A 416 22.88 10.81 -39.09
CA SER A 416 22.91 12.16 -38.50
C SER A 416 24.33 12.61 -38.15
N GLY A 417 24.60 13.90 -38.43
CA GLY A 417 25.72 14.73 -37.99
C GLY A 417 27.03 14.10 -37.54
N SER A 418 28.03 14.06 -38.42
CA SER A 418 29.43 14.11 -37.98
C SER A 418 29.73 15.51 -37.44
N TYR A 419 30.14 15.61 -36.17
CA TYR A 419 30.81 16.78 -35.61
C TYR A 419 32.01 16.30 -34.79
N ASN A 420 33.09 15.98 -35.49
CA ASN A 420 34.40 15.68 -34.89
C ASN A 420 35.28 16.93 -34.97
N GLY A 421 35.89 17.34 -33.86
CA GLY A 421 36.46 18.68 -33.72
C GLY A 421 37.53 18.85 -32.63
N SER A 422 38.18 17.76 -32.22
CA SER A 422 39.25 17.76 -31.20
C SER A 422 40.59 17.30 -31.79
N GLY A 423 41.18 18.14 -32.64
CA GLY A 423 42.50 17.91 -33.23
C GLY A 423 43.64 18.42 -32.33
N SER A 424 44.36 17.50 -31.68
CA SER A 424 45.58 17.80 -30.90
C SER A 424 46.80 17.15 -31.55
N GLY A 425 47.84 17.95 -31.81
CA GLY A 425 49.16 17.50 -32.28
C GLY A 425 49.49 17.92 -33.71
N GLY A 426 50.79 18.17 -33.96
CA GLY A 426 51.31 18.48 -35.30
C GLY A 426 52.20 19.73 -35.37
N SER A 427 53.37 19.71 -34.73
CA SER A 427 54.40 20.73 -34.99
C SER A 427 54.93 20.58 -36.42
N GLY A 428 54.71 21.58 -37.28
CA GLY A 428 55.13 21.55 -38.69
C GLY A 428 55.51 22.94 -39.20
N SER A 429 56.81 23.23 -39.27
CA SER A 429 57.35 24.49 -39.80
C SER A 429 57.31 24.50 -41.34
N GLY A 430 56.63 25.49 -41.95
CA GLY A 430 56.41 25.51 -43.41
C GLY A 430 56.08 26.89 -44.00
N SER A 431 57.10 27.76 -44.06
CA SER A 431 57.37 28.80 -45.06
C SER A 431 56.27 29.50 -45.89
N SER A 432 56.39 30.84 -45.93
CA SER A 432 56.20 31.74 -47.10
C SER A 432 54.82 32.35 -47.42
N SER A 433 54.86 33.66 -47.69
CA SER A 433 54.06 34.47 -48.64
C SER A 433 52.56 34.16 -48.88
N GLY A 434 51.60 35.09 -48.71
CA GLY A 434 51.66 36.49 -48.24
C GLY A 434 50.85 37.47 -49.11
N ASN A 435 50.85 38.74 -48.67
CA ASN A 435 50.39 39.96 -49.37
C ASN A 435 48.86 40.28 -49.41
N SER A 436 48.60 41.60 -49.40
CA SER A 436 47.41 42.31 -49.91
C SER A 436 45.99 41.92 -49.47
N SER A 437 45.52 42.63 -48.43
CA SER A 437 44.22 43.34 -48.42
C SER A 437 44.10 44.31 -49.65
N PRO A 438 42.97 45.00 -49.96
CA PRO A 438 41.90 45.46 -49.07
C PRO A 438 40.46 45.33 -49.67
N PRO A 439 39.50 46.28 -49.55
CA PRO A 439 38.43 46.14 -48.55
C PRO A 439 37.00 46.50 -49.04
N VAL A 440 36.04 46.62 -48.11
CA VAL A 440 34.81 47.47 -48.22
C VAL A 440 33.76 46.94 -49.26
N GLN A 441 32.45 47.12 -49.13
CA GLN A 441 31.65 48.04 -48.31
C GLN A 441 30.42 47.36 -47.67
N SER A 442 29.84 48.00 -46.65
CA SER A 442 28.59 47.64 -46.01
C SER A 442 27.34 47.96 -46.85
N ARG A 443 26.31 47.11 -46.74
CA ARG A 443 24.96 47.56 -46.37
C ARG A 443 24.23 46.48 -45.59
#